data_AF-A0A6J1ITT0-F1
#
_entry.id   AF-A0A6J1ITT0-F1
#
_cell.length_a   1.000
_cell.length_b   1.000
_cell.length_c   1.000
_cell.angle_alpha   90.00
_cell.angle_beta   90.00
_cell.angle_gamma   90.00
#
_symmetry.space_group_name_H-M   'P 1'
#
loop_
_entity.id
_entity.type
_entity.pdbx_description
1 polymer ?
#
loop_
_entity_poly.entity_id
_entity_poly.type
_entity_poly.pdbx_seq_one_letter_code
_entity_poly.pdbx_strand_id
1 'polypeptide(L)'
;MKVGAFPRFFLCFSLFLAFKLVRLSVVQAAAREKNSGISWMSLQSSKTGRGMNRVGSECSKDDVVVFQGQTAPLPDGIPSFIVQILNSCSSGCSISNIHMKCGWFSSARLVNPRIFRRVKYDDCLINDGKALGPGQTLSFQYANTFLYPLSVSSVTCSS
;
A
#
# COMPACT_ATOMS: atom_id res chain seq x y z
N MET A 1 30.74 -62.76 11.65
CA MET A 1 31.76 -62.39 12.66
C MET A 1 32.79 -61.48 12.01
N LYS A 2 33.22 -60.46 12.78
CA LYS A 2 34.31 -59.49 12.59
C LYS A 2 34.01 -58.18 11.83
N VAL A 3 34.39 -57.14 12.58
CA VAL A 3 34.18 -55.69 12.50
C VAL A 3 35.50 -55.06 12.06
N GLY A 4 35.43 -53.86 11.48
CA GLY A 4 36.43 -52.80 11.63
C GLY A 4 36.79 -52.13 10.31
N ALA A 5 37.16 -50.86 10.22
CA ALA A 5 36.97 -49.66 11.05
C ALA A 5 37.48 -48.47 10.17
N PHE A 6 36.86 -47.30 10.30
CA PHE A 6 37.29 -45.96 9.77
C PHE A 6 38.69 -45.54 10.29
N PRO A 7 39.45 -44.54 9.74
CA PRO A 7 39.04 -43.12 9.49
C PRO A 7 39.64 -42.44 8.21
N ARG A 8 39.05 -41.39 7.60
CA ARG A 8 38.94 -39.94 7.96
C ARG A 8 40.30 -39.20 8.04
N PHE A 9 40.64 -38.39 7.01
CA PHE A 9 41.31 -37.06 7.03
C PHE A 9 41.95 -36.78 5.65
N PHE A 10 42.08 -35.50 5.25
CA PHE A 10 42.78 -34.99 4.06
C PHE A 10 42.02 -34.85 2.72
N LEU A 11 40.88 -34.14 2.70
CA LEU A 11 40.49 -33.38 1.51
C LEU A 11 39.81 -32.06 1.93
N CYS A 12 40.58 -31.14 2.55
CA CYS A 12 40.09 -29.84 3.03
C CYS A 12 40.94 -28.63 2.61
N PHE A 13 41.81 -28.70 1.58
CA PHE A 13 42.78 -27.60 1.36
C PHE A 13 43.13 -27.23 -0.09
N SER A 14 42.22 -27.37 -1.07
CA SER A 14 42.57 -26.99 -2.46
C SER A 14 41.47 -26.37 -3.33
N LEU A 15 40.31 -25.97 -2.78
CA LEU A 15 39.26 -25.29 -3.56
C LEU A 15 38.99 -23.83 -3.16
N PHE A 16 39.74 -23.25 -2.22
CA PHE A 16 39.56 -21.86 -1.78
C PHE A 16 40.40 -20.81 -2.55
N LEU A 17 41.14 -21.17 -3.61
CA LEU A 17 42.04 -20.25 -4.33
C LEU A 17 41.65 -19.93 -5.78
N ALA A 18 40.55 -20.47 -6.30
CA ALA A 18 40.10 -20.17 -7.68
C ALA A 18 39.09 -19.00 -7.80
N PHE A 19 38.56 -18.46 -6.69
CA PHE A 19 37.49 -17.45 -6.73
C PHE A 19 37.86 -16.04 -6.23
N LYS A 20 39.15 -15.74 -6.07
CA LYS A 20 39.63 -14.39 -5.68
C LYS A 20 40.27 -13.55 -6.80
N LEU A 21 40.22 -13.96 -8.07
CA LEU A 21 40.91 -13.26 -9.17
C LEU A 21 40.04 -12.82 -10.37
N VAL A 22 38.74 -12.56 -10.18
CA VAL A 22 37.95 -11.85 -11.21
C VAL A 22 37.07 -10.77 -10.56
N ARG A 23 37.72 -9.73 -10.06
CA ARG A 23 37.13 -8.41 -9.92
C ARG A 23 38.16 -7.36 -10.35
N LEU A 24 37.69 -6.42 -11.17
CA LEU A 24 38.36 -5.27 -11.81
C LEU A 24 39.13 -5.64 -13.10
N SER A 25 38.81 -5.15 -14.30
CA SER A 25 38.34 -3.80 -14.67
C SER A 25 37.73 -3.74 -16.09
N VAL A 26 36.87 -2.71 -16.31
CA VAL A 26 36.55 -2.03 -17.60
C VAL A 26 35.64 -2.75 -18.61
N VAL A 27 34.39 -2.28 -18.78
CA VAL A 27 33.88 -1.64 -20.01
C VAL A 27 32.68 -0.74 -19.64
N GLN A 28 32.84 0.57 -19.86
CA GLN A 28 31.82 1.63 -19.74
C GLN A 28 30.85 1.59 -20.92
N ALA A 29 29.55 1.75 -20.67
CA ALA A 29 28.57 2.10 -21.69
C ALA A 29 28.51 3.63 -21.84
N ALA A 30 28.68 4.11 -23.08
CA ALA A 30 28.81 5.51 -23.44
C ALA A 30 27.47 6.27 -23.45
N ALA A 31 27.47 7.46 -22.86
CA ALA A 31 26.42 8.47 -22.97
C ALA A 31 26.46 9.16 -24.35
N ARG A 32 25.30 9.55 -24.88
CA ARG A 32 25.18 10.33 -26.13
C ARG A 32 24.77 11.76 -25.79
N GLU A 33 25.55 12.73 -26.27
CA GLU A 33 25.43 14.16 -26.03
C GLU A 33 24.77 14.86 -27.22
N LYS A 34 23.91 15.86 -26.97
CA LYS A 34 23.63 16.94 -27.94
C LYS A 34 23.62 18.28 -27.21
N ASN A 35 24.69 19.02 -27.47
CA ASN A 35 24.95 20.41 -27.14
C ASN A 35 24.08 21.37 -27.99
N SER A 36 23.51 22.42 -27.37
CA SER A 36 23.55 23.80 -27.90
C SER A 36 22.74 24.79 -27.06
N GLY A 37 23.42 25.85 -26.61
CA GLY A 37 22.81 27.19 -26.52
C GLY A 37 22.46 27.71 -25.12
N ILE A 38 23.34 28.53 -24.56
CA ILE A 38 23.00 29.52 -23.53
C ILE A 38 22.47 30.78 -24.23
N SER A 39 21.23 31.21 -23.95
CA SER A 39 20.86 32.64 -23.92
C SER A 39 19.40 32.92 -23.54
N TRP A 40 19.27 33.67 -22.44
CA TRP A 40 18.30 34.74 -22.14
C TRP A 40 16.78 34.45 -22.09
N MET A 41 16.30 34.38 -20.84
CA MET A 41 15.07 35.00 -20.30
C MET A 41 13.81 35.00 -21.18
N SER A 42 12.84 34.15 -20.81
CA SER A 42 11.43 34.54 -20.62
C SER A 42 10.73 33.55 -19.69
N LEU A 43 10.30 34.07 -18.54
CA LEU A 43 9.37 33.40 -17.62
C LEU A 43 8.05 33.12 -18.33
N GLN A 44 7.80 31.86 -18.67
CA GLN A 44 6.45 31.31 -18.81
C GLN A 44 6.49 29.91 -18.20
N SER A 45 6.62 29.79 -16.87
CA SER A 45 5.45 29.73 -15.98
C SER A 45 4.23 29.11 -16.66
N SER A 46 4.32 27.83 -17.03
CA SER A 46 3.12 27.00 -17.12
C SER A 46 2.59 26.81 -15.70
N LYS A 47 1.86 27.82 -15.23
CA LYS A 47 1.00 27.72 -14.05
C LYS A 47 -0.14 26.78 -14.40
N THR A 48 0.08 25.49 -14.24
CA THR A 48 -0.89 24.71 -13.46
C THR A 48 -0.30 24.50 -12.07
N GLY A 49 0.07 25.63 -11.46
CA GLY A 49 -0.15 25.78 -10.04
C GLY A 49 -1.64 25.62 -9.80
N ARG A 50 -2.09 24.37 -9.60
CA ARG A 50 -3.19 24.14 -8.69
C ARG A 50 -2.63 24.36 -7.29
N GLY A 51 -2.28 25.63 -7.02
CA GLY A 51 -2.45 26.17 -5.70
C GLY A 51 -3.93 25.98 -5.44
N MET A 52 -4.30 24.86 -4.82
CA MET A 52 -5.59 24.77 -4.21
C MET A 52 -5.47 25.76 -3.06
N ASN A 53 -5.91 26.99 -3.31
CA ASN A 53 -6.50 27.80 -2.29
C ASN A 53 -7.60 26.94 -1.68
N ARG A 54 -7.26 26.10 -0.70
CA ARG A 54 -8.24 25.52 0.22
C ARG A 54 -8.61 26.63 1.18
N VAL A 55 -9.23 27.67 0.63
CA VAL A 55 -10.22 28.44 1.39
C VAL A 55 -11.43 27.52 1.41
N GLY A 56 -11.37 26.65 2.39
CA GLY A 56 -12.20 25.48 2.61
C GLY A 56 -11.57 24.81 3.82
N SER A 57 -11.75 25.43 4.98
CA SER A 57 -11.30 25.00 6.31
C SER A 57 -11.99 23.71 6.77
N GLU A 58 -12.48 22.90 5.84
CA GLU A 58 -13.39 21.80 6.09
C GLU A 58 -12.90 20.58 5.31
N CYS A 59 -12.92 19.42 5.97
CA CYS A 59 -12.55 18.19 5.31
C CYS A 59 -13.56 17.75 4.27
N SER A 60 -13.09 16.90 3.36
CA SER A 60 -13.88 16.27 2.32
C SER A 60 -13.79 14.75 2.44
N LYS A 61 -14.68 14.04 1.75
CA LYS A 61 -14.59 12.60 1.52
C LYS A 61 -13.26 12.20 0.84
N ASP A 62 -12.65 13.12 0.08
CA ASP A 62 -11.38 12.88 -0.63
C ASP A 62 -10.19 12.82 0.34
N ASP A 63 -10.37 13.27 1.59
CA ASP A 63 -9.38 13.12 2.66
C ASP A 63 -9.44 11.72 3.30
N VAL A 64 -10.37 10.85 2.89
CA VAL A 64 -10.40 9.44 3.28
C VAL A 64 -9.85 8.59 2.13
N VAL A 65 -8.66 8.04 2.32
CA VAL A 65 -7.96 7.22 1.32
C VAL A 65 -8.19 5.75 1.63
N VAL A 66 -8.52 4.98 0.59
CA VAL A 66 -8.76 3.54 0.68
C VAL A 66 -7.68 2.80 -0.11
N PHE A 67 -6.96 1.92 0.57
CA PHE A 67 -6.03 0.99 -0.06
C PHE A 67 -6.57 -0.42 0.01
N GLN A 68 -6.44 -1.16 -1.09
CA GLN A 68 -6.85 -2.56 -1.18
C GLN A 68 -5.71 -3.39 -1.76
N GLY A 69 -5.52 -4.59 -1.23
CA GLY A 69 -4.51 -5.52 -1.72
C GLY A 69 -4.93 -6.97 -1.51
N GLN A 70 -4.40 -7.86 -2.33
CA GLN A 70 -4.58 -9.30 -2.15
C GLN A 70 -3.59 -9.81 -1.08
N THR A 71 -4.06 -10.71 -0.22
CA THR A 71 -3.22 -11.41 0.76
C THR A 71 -3.19 -12.91 0.45
N ALA A 72 -2.45 -13.68 1.27
CA ALA A 72 -2.45 -15.13 1.13
C ALA A 72 -3.89 -15.67 1.20
N PRO A 73 -4.29 -16.55 0.26
CA PRO A 73 -5.61 -17.14 0.29
C PRO A 73 -5.80 -17.96 1.57
N LEU A 74 -7.06 -18.24 1.88
CA LEU A 74 -7.40 -19.14 2.98
C LEU A 74 -6.95 -20.58 2.69
N PRO A 75 -6.79 -21.44 3.73
CA PRO A 75 -6.41 -22.84 3.52
C PRO A 75 -7.36 -23.64 2.62
N ASP A 76 -8.62 -23.21 2.50
CA ASP A 76 -9.65 -23.77 1.61
C ASP A 76 -9.58 -23.22 0.18
N GLY A 77 -8.62 -22.33 -0.11
CA GLY A 77 -8.39 -21.72 -1.42
C GLY A 77 -9.17 -20.44 -1.69
N ILE A 78 -10.01 -19.95 -0.77
CA ILE A 78 -10.78 -18.72 -0.97
C ILE A 78 -9.81 -17.51 -0.99
N PRO A 79 -9.86 -16.63 -2.00
CA PRO A 79 -9.02 -15.43 -2.03
C PRO A 79 -9.27 -14.52 -0.82
N SER A 80 -8.19 -13.93 -0.32
CA SER A 80 -8.22 -12.98 0.79
C SER A 80 -7.74 -11.61 0.35
N PHE A 81 -8.33 -10.57 0.91
CA PHE A 81 -8.00 -9.19 0.62
C PHE A 81 -7.85 -8.40 1.92
N ILE A 82 -6.88 -7.49 1.94
CA ILE A 82 -6.71 -6.49 2.99
C ILE A 82 -7.24 -5.15 2.49
N VAL A 83 -7.94 -4.45 3.38
CA VAL A 83 -8.40 -3.08 3.17
C VAL A 83 -7.79 -2.21 4.26
N GLN A 84 -7.25 -1.06 3.87
CA GLN A 84 -6.78 -0.03 4.78
C GLN A 84 -7.50 1.28 4.47
N ILE A 85 -8.01 1.94 5.50
CA ILE A 85 -8.76 3.20 5.40
C ILE A 85 -8.00 4.24 6.22
N LEU A 86 -7.52 5.28 5.57
CA LEU A 86 -6.68 6.33 6.14
C LEU A 86 -7.43 7.67 6.12
N ASN A 87 -7.43 8.39 7.25
CA ASN A 87 -7.71 9.81 7.25
C ASN A 87 -6.42 10.59 6.89
N SER A 88 -6.34 11.12 5.67
CA SER A 88 -5.22 11.92 5.17
C SER A 88 -5.43 13.42 5.29
N CYS A 89 -6.40 13.87 6.08
CA CYS A 89 -6.70 15.28 6.30
C CYS A 89 -5.50 16.03 6.86
N SER A 90 -4.97 16.98 6.10
CA SER A 90 -3.76 17.74 6.46
C SER A 90 -4.01 18.88 7.46
N SER A 91 -5.28 19.28 7.64
CA SER A 91 -5.67 20.38 8.54
C SER A 91 -5.87 19.96 9.99
N GLY A 92 -5.61 18.70 10.34
CA GLY A 92 -5.80 18.20 11.70
C GLY A 92 -7.25 17.83 12.05
N CYS A 93 -8.11 17.64 11.06
CA CYS A 93 -9.51 17.31 11.27
C CYS A 93 -9.74 15.83 11.65
N SER A 94 -10.83 15.60 12.38
CA SER A 94 -11.35 14.26 12.64
C SER A 94 -12.53 13.95 11.72
N ILE A 95 -12.51 12.78 11.08
CA ILE A 95 -13.55 12.35 10.14
C ILE A 95 -14.34 11.18 10.74
N SER A 96 -15.64 11.37 10.94
CA SER A 96 -16.57 10.40 11.54
C SER A 96 -17.69 10.03 10.56
N ASN A 97 -18.55 9.08 10.95
CA ASN A 97 -19.67 8.59 10.12
C ASN A 97 -19.26 8.34 8.67
N ILE A 98 -18.14 7.62 8.49
CA ILE A 98 -17.62 7.30 7.17
C ILE A 98 -18.48 6.17 6.60
N HIS A 99 -19.20 6.49 5.52
CA HIS A 99 -19.96 5.52 4.74
C HIS A 99 -19.22 5.20 3.46
N MET A 100 -19.25 3.92 3.08
CA MET A 100 -18.63 3.41 1.86
C MET A 100 -19.64 2.70 0.96
N LYS A 101 -19.48 2.90 -0.33
CA LYS A 101 -20.07 2.03 -1.35
C LYS A 101 -19.40 0.67 -1.30
N CYS A 102 -20.22 -0.36 -1.16
CA CYS A 102 -19.76 -1.73 -0.94
C CYS A 102 -20.66 -2.77 -1.64
N GLY A 103 -21.64 -2.34 -2.43
CA GLY A 103 -22.59 -3.21 -3.14
C GLY A 103 -23.19 -4.33 -2.28
N TRP A 104 -23.02 -5.56 -2.76
CA TRP A 104 -23.42 -6.80 -2.09
C TRP A 104 -22.31 -7.40 -1.23
N PHE A 105 -21.56 -6.56 -0.48
CA PHE A 105 -20.43 -7.03 0.33
C PHE A 105 -20.77 -8.28 1.14
N SER A 106 -19.92 -9.29 0.99
CA SER A 106 -19.97 -10.58 1.69
C SER A 106 -18.56 -11.10 1.86
N SER A 107 -18.34 -11.88 2.92
CA SER A 107 -17.05 -12.46 3.25
C SER A 107 -17.22 -13.86 3.85
N ALA A 108 -16.40 -14.81 3.42
CA ALA A 108 -16.30 -16.16 3.98
C ALA A 108 -15.72 -16.14 5.41
N ARG A 109 -15.00 -15.07 5.78
CA ARG A 109 -14.55 -14.82 7.16
C ARG A 109 -15.29 -13.69 7.81
N LEU A 110 -15.59 -13.84 9.09
CA LEU A 110 -16.22 -12.79 9.88
C LEU A 110 -15.32 -11.56 9.96
N VAL A 111 -15.79 -10.45 9.39
CA VAL A 111 -15.19 -9.13 9.58
C VAL A 111 -15.78 -8.53 10.86
N ASN A 112 -14.95 -7.91 11.69
CA ASN A 112 -15.43 -7.28 12.92
C ASN A 112 -16.44 -6.17 12.58
N PRO A 113 -17.72 -6.29 12.99
CA PRO A 113 -18.76 -5.33 12.61
C PRO A 113 -18.55 -3.94 13.22
N ARG A 114 -17.69 -3.80 14.25
CA ARG A 114 -17.30 -2.49 14.80
C ARG A 114 -16.28 -1.76 13.93
N ILE A 115 -15.60 -2.47 13.02
CA ILE A 115 -14.62 -1.87 12.09
C ILE A 115 -15.27 -1.64 10.73
N PHE A 116 -16.02 -2.62 10.23
CA PHE A 116 -16.69 -2.56 8.94
C PHE A 116 -17.98 -3.37 8.99
N ARG A 117 -19.12 -2.74 8.72
CA ARG A 117 -20.41 -3.45 8.61
C ARG A 117 -21.28 -2.87 7.51
N ARG A 118 -22.00 -3.74 6.80
CA ARG A 118 -23.00 -3.34 5.81
C ARG A 118 -24.30 -2.97 6.52
N VAL A 119 -24.75 -1.73 6.38
CA VAL A 119 -26.00 -1.22 6.96
C VAL A 119 -27.18 -1.55 6.05
N LYS A 120 -27.01 -1.38 4.74
CA LYS A 120 -27.96 -1.75 3.69
C LYS A 120 -27.22 -2.02 2.38
N TYR A 121 -27.96 -2.34 1.32
CA TYR A 121 -27.34 -2.48 0.00
C TYR A 121 -26.50 -1.25 -0.35
N ASP A 122 -25.25 -1.50 -0.74
CA ASP A 122 -24.31 -0.46 -1.19
C ASP A 122 -24.03 0.66 -0.17
N ASP A 123 -24.18 0.35 1.11
CA ASP A 123 -23.90 1.25 2.22
C ASP A 123 -23.27 0.48 3.39
N CYS A 124 -21.97 0.72 3.59
CA CYS A 124 -21.20 0.14 4.68
C CYS A 124 -20.65 1.23 5.61
N LEU A 125 -20.82 1.02 6.92
CA LEU A 125 -20.34 1.90 7.97
C LEU A 125 -18.96 1.46 8.46
N ILE A 126 -18.07 2.44 8.59
CA ILE A 126 -16.71 2.26 9.10
C ILE A 126 -16.61 2.68 10.56
N ASN A 127 -15.80 1.95 11.33
CA ASN A 127 -15.45 2.26 12.72
C ASN A 127 -16.66 2.46 13.67
N ASP A 128 -17.79 1.81 13.38
CA ASP A 128 -19.04 2.01 14.14
C ASP A 128 -19.47 3.49 14.16
N GLY A 129 -19.12 4.26 13.13
CA GLY A 129 -19.38 5.70 13.00
C GLY A 129 -18.40 6.60 13.76
N LYS A 130 -17.47 6.03 14.54
CA LYS A 130 -16.51 6.79 15.34
C LYS A 130 -15.48 7.49 14.46
N ALA A 131 -15.01 8.63 14.96
CA ALA A 131 -14.02 9.45 14.28
C ALA A 131 -12.69 8.71 14.07
N LEU A 132 -12.10 8.91 12.88
CA LEU A 132 -10.69 8.71 12.61
C LEU A 132 -10.00 10.06 12.74
N GLY A 133 -9.04 10.13 13.66
CA GLY A 133 -8.18 11.30 13.80
C GLY A 133 -7.20 11.46 12.64
N PRO A 134 -6.48 12.59 12.56
CA PRO A 134 -5.51 12.84 11.50
C PRO A 134 -4.45 11.75 11.43
N GLY A 135 -4.21 11.20 10.24
CA GLY A 135 -3.22 10.14 10.02
C GLY A 135 -3.63 8.76 10.56
N GLN A 136 -4.80 8.64 11.23
CA GLN A 136 -5.25 7.35 11.73
C GLN A 136 -5.66 6.43 10.58
N THR A 137 -5.27 5.16 10.71
CA THR A 137 -5.56 4.11 9.74
C THR A 137 -6.31 2.98 10.43
N LEU A 138 -7.40 2.54 9.82
CA LEU A 138 -8.05 1.28 10.14
C LEU A 138 -7.72 0.24 9.10
N SER A 139 -7.59 -1.01 9.52
CA SER A 139 -7.40 -2.13 8.61
C SER A 139 -8.31 -3.30 8.97
N PHE A 140 -8.77 -4.00 7.95
CA PHE A 140 -9.46 -5.27 8.09
C PHE A 140 -9.16 -6.16 6.89
N GLN A 141 -9.37 -7.46 7.07
CA GLN A 141 -9.29 -8.42 5.97
C GLN A 141 -10.63 -9.07 5.76
N TYR A 142 -10.92 -9.41 4.51
CA TYR A 142 -12.08 -10.19 4.13
C TYR A 142 -11.68 -11.24 3.10
N ALA A 143 -12.50 -12.28 2.96
CA ALA A 143 -12.24 -13.37 2.02
C ALA A 143 -13.46 -13.55 1.12
N ASN A 144 -13.28 -13.46 -0.19
CA ASN A 144 -14.35 -13.61 -1.17
C ASN A 144 -13.77 -14.01 -2.53
N THR A 145 -14.62 -14.44 -3.47
CA THR A 145 -14.19 -14.83 -4.82
C THR A 145 -13.64 -13.67 -5.66
N PHE A 146 -13.90 -12.41 -5.29
CA PHE A 146 -13.42 -11.23 -5.98
C PHE A 146 -13.19 -10.04 -5.03
N LEU A 147 -12.39 -9.07 -5.50
CA LEU A 147 -12.15 -7.80 -4.83
C LEU A 147 -13.38 -6.88 -5.00
N TYR A 148 -13.94 -6.35 -3.91
CA TYR A 148 -15.01 -5.36 -3.98
C TYR A 148 -14.42 -3.97 -4.32
N PRO A 149 -15.03 -3.20 -5.24
CA PRO A 149 -14.59 -1.85 -5.57
C PRO A 149 -15.07 -0.85 -4.49
N LEU A 150 -14.42 -0.86 -3.34
CA LEU A 150 -14.82 -0.04 -2.19
C LEU A 150 -14.51 1.44 -2.48
N SER A 151 -15.47 2.33 -2.24
CA SER A 151 -15.27 3.78 -2.39
C SER A 151 -16.05 4.57 -1.35
N VAL A 152 -15.57 5.77 -1.00
CA VAL A 152 -16.20 6.60 0.04
C VAL A 152 -17.44 7.30 -0.53
N SER A 153 -18.58 7.14 0.14
CA SER A 153 -19.84 7.78 -0.26
C SER A 153 -20.08 9.10 0.46
N SER A 154 -19.88 9.12 1.79
CA SER A 154 -20.12 10.30 2.62
C SER A 154 -19.34 10.24 3.92
N VAL A 155 -19.09 11.40 4.50
CA VAL A 155 -18.35 11.57 5.76
C VAL A 155 -18.96 12.71 6.58
N THR A 156 -18.68 12.74 7.88
CA THR A 156 -18.96 13.88 8.77
C THR A 156 -17.66 14.45 9.30
N CYS A 157 -17.48 15.76 9.15
CA CYS A 157 -16.28 16.48 9.52
C CYS A 157 -16.42 17.15 10.89
N SER A 158 -15.39 17.02 11.74
CA SER A 158 -15.25 17.78 12.98
C SER A 158 -13.83 18.32 13.10
N SER A 159 -13.71 19.64 13.22
CA SER A 159 -12.46 20.39 13.42
C SER A 159 -12.30 20.79 14.87
#